data_AF-A0A961K3L4-F1
#
_entry.id   AF-A0A961K3L4-F1
#
_cell.length_a   1.000
_cell.length_b   1.000
_cell.length_c   1.000
_cell.angle_alpha   90.00
_cell.angle_beta   90.00
_cell.angle_gamma   90.00
#
_symmetry.space_group_name_H-M   'P 1'
#
loop_
_entity.id
_entity.type
_entity.pdbx_description
1 polymer ?
#
loop_
_entity_poly.entity_id
_entity_poly.type
_entity_poly.pdbx_seq_one_letter_code
_entity_poly.pdbx_strand_id
1 'polypeptide(L)' 'MSHLYRSLRLPLSASSREVVKAAAKALHPGLRRMRALRLARRRYYRDMLNEHEAAQAAARQSGP' A
#
# COMPACT_ATOMS: atom_id res chain seq x y z
N MET A 1 -5.63 2.56 9.46
CA MET A 1 -5.84 3.06 8.08
C MET A 1 -5.22 4.43 7.88
N SER A 2 -3.96 4.45 7.48
CA SER A 2 -3.22 5.66 7.13
C SER A 2 -3.83 6.41 5.92
N HIS A 3 -3.66 7.75 5.91
CA HIS A 3 -4.09 8.61 4.79
C HIS A 3 -3.43 8.23 3.46
N LEU A 4 -2.17 7.78 3.52
CA LEU A 4 -1.40 7.32 2.36
C LEU A 4 -2.00 6.08 1.70
N TYR A 5 -2.55 5.14 2.47
CA TYR A 5 -3.22 3.98 1.89
C TYR A 5 -4.56 4.39 1.25
N ARG A 6 -5.32 5.28 1.89
CA ARG A 6 -6.60 5.78 1.35
C ARG A 6 -6.43 6.53 0.02
N SER A 7 -5.31 7.25 -0.16
CA SER A 7 -5.03 7.93 -1.42
C SER A 7 -4.72 6.99 -2.60
N LEU A 8 -4.37 5.72 -2.33
CA LEU A 8 -4.18 4.71 -3.37
C LEU A 8 -5.50 4.30 -4.06
N ARG A 9 -6.65 4.60 -3.44
CA ARG A 9 -8.01 4.31 -3.96
C ARG A 9 -8.17 2.87 -4.48
N LEU A 10 -7.61 1.92 -3.75
CA LEU A 10 -7.64 0.50 -4.11
C LEU A 10 -8.96 -0.15 -3.67
N PRO A 11 -9.55 -1.02 -4.51
CA PRO A 11 -10.65 -1.86 -4.07
C PRO A 11 -10.15 -2.88 -3.03
N LEU A 12 -11.01 -3.30 -2.11
CA LEU A 12 -10.67 -4.31 -1.10
C LEU A 12 -10.39 -5.70 -1.70
N SER A 13 -10.85 -5.94 -2.93
CA SER A 13 -10.54 -7.15 -3.71
C SER A 13 -9.16 -7.11 -4.38
N ALA A 14 -8.43 -6.00 -4.31
CA ALA A 14 -7.11 -5.89 -4.92
C ALA A 14 -6.14 -6.92 -4.34
N SER A 15 -5.25 -7.42 -5.20
CA SER A 15 -4.17 -8.30 -4.75
C SER A 15 -3.03 -7.51 -4.11
N SER A 16 -2.22 -8.16 -3.26
CA SER A 16 -1.00 -7.57 -2.68
C SER A 16 -0.06 -6.97 -3.74
N ARG A 17 0.00 -7.58 -4.94
CA ARG A 17 0.79 -7.06 -6.06
C ARG A 17 0.25 -5.71 -6.57
N GLU A 18 -1.07 -5.56 -6.65
CA GLU A 18 -1.71 -4.31 -7.05
C GLU A 18 -1.52 -3.22 -6.02
N VAL A 19 -1.54 -3.56 -4.73
CA VAL A 19 -1.22 -2.63 -3.64
C VAL A 19 0.19 -2.07 -3.80
N VAL A 20 1.19 -2.93 -3.99
CA VAL A 20 2.58 -2.49 -4.21
C VAL A 20 2.72 -1.69 -5.51
N LYS A 21 2.01 -2.07 -6.57
CA LYS A 21 2.03 -1.33 -7.85
C LYS A 21 1.45 0.07 -7.69
N ALA A 22 0.34 0.24 -6.98
CA ALA A 22 -0.27 1.53 -6.71
C ALA A 22 0.62 2.38 -5.80
N ALA A 23 1.15 1.81 -4.72
CA ALA A 23 2.10 2.47 -3.83
C ALA A 23 3.36 2.94 -4.59
N ALA A 24 3.90 2.11 -5.49
CA ALA A 24 5.03 2.48 -6.33
C ALA A 24 4.68 3.55 -7.38
N LYS A 25 3.43 3.62 -7.85
CA LYS A 25 2.96 4.70 -8.73
C LYS A 25 2.76 6.02 -8.00
N ALA A 26 2.38 5.98 -6.73
CA ALA A 26 2.25 7.18 -5.89
C ALA A 26 3.61 7.84 -5.57
N LEU A 27 4.71 7.08 -5.64
CA LEU A 27 6.05 7.62 -5.46
C LEU A 27 6.57 8.32 -6.73
N HIS A 28 7.12 9.53 -6.55
CA HIS A 28 7.82 10.25 -7.63
C HIS A 28 8.96 9.39 -8.22
N PRO A 29 9.11 9.31 -9.56
CA PRO A 29 10.13 8.48 -10.19
C PRO A 29 11.57 8.76 -9.71
N GLY A 30 11.88 10.00 -9.35
CA GLY A 30 13.18 10.36 -8.77
C GLY A 30 13.43 9.63 -7.44
N LEU A 31 12.47 9.66 -6.52
CA LEU A 31 12.56 8.97 -5.23
C LEU A 31 12.66 7.45 -5.39
N ARG A 32 12.07 6.89 -6.46
CA ARG A 32 12.16 5.45 -6.76
C ARG A 32 13.56 5.02 -7.17
N ARG A 33 14.30 5.88 -7.89
CA ARG A 33 15.64 5.57 -8.40
C ARG A 33 16.74 5.78 -7.34
N MET A 34 16.48 6.59 -6.30
CA MET A 34 17.45 6.85 -5.24
C MET A 34 17.80 5.56 -4.46
N ARG A 35 19.04 5.07 -4.57
CA ARG A 35 19.47 3.85 -3.88
C ARG A 35 19.43 3.99 -2.35
N ALA A 36 19.76 5.16 -1.82
CA ALA A 36 19.72 5.47 -0.39
C ALA A 36 18.33 5.24 0.24
N LEU A 37 17.25 5.45 -0.53
CA LEU A 37 15.88 5.28 -0.05
C LEU A 37 15.35 3.85 -0.18
N ARG A 38 16.20 2.86 -0.53
CA ARG A 38 15.75 1.47 -0.76
C ARG A 38 15.07 0.85 0.47
N LEU A 39 15.63 1.06 1.66
CA LEU A 39 15.04 0.55 2.91
C LEU A 39 13.73 1.26 3.24
N ALA A 40 13.70 2.59 3.11
CA ALA A 40 12.49 3.38 3.31
C ALA A 40 11.35 2.95 2.37
N ARG A 41 11.64 2.71 1.08
CA ARG A 41 10.66 2.20 0.12
C ARG A 41 10.13 0.82 0.50
N ARG A 42 11.00 -0.10 0.93
CA ARG A 42 10.56 -1.44 1.35
C ARG A 42 9.65 -1.37 2.57
N ARG A 43 9.96 -0.50 3.54
CA ARG A 43 9.11 -0.26 4.71
C ARG A 43 7.77 0.31 4.29
N TYR A 44 7.77 1.35 3.45
CA TYR A 44 6.55 1.93 2.90
C TYR A 44 5.64 0.89 2.22
N TYR A 45 6.20 0.00 1.39
CA TYR A 45 5.41 -1.06 0.76
C TYR A 45 4.84 -2.06 1.77
N ARG A 46 5.60 -2.43 2.80
CA ARG A 46 5.08 -3.28 3.89
C ARG A 46 3.95 -2.61 4.66
N ASP A 47 4.08 -1.32 4.98
CA ASP A 47 3.05 -0.59 5.71
C ASP A 47 1.75 -0.53 4.89
N MET A 48 1.83 -0.33 3.57
CA MET A 48 0.66 -0.37 2.69
C MET A 48 0.01 -1.76 2.61
N LEU A 49 0.81 -2.83 2.61
CA LEU A 49 0.30 -4.20 2.62
C LEU A 49 -0.42 -4.52 3.94
N ASN A 50 0.20 -4.19 5.08
CA ASN A 50 -0.40 -4.41 6.39
C ASN A 50 -1.73 -3.65 6.54
N GLU A 51 -1.79 -2.40 6.07
CA GLU A 51 -3.02 -1.60 6.08
C GLU A 51 -4.11 -2.19 5.17
N HIS A 52 -3.72 -2.75 4.02
CA HIS A 52 -4.64 -3.43 3.12
C HIS A 52 -5.21 -4.71 3.76
N GLU A 53 -4.35 -5.52 4.37
CA GLU A 53 -4.78 -6.72 5.09
C GLU A 53 -5.70 -6.38 6.26
N ALA A 54 -5.38 -5.34 7.03
CA ALA A 54 -6.24 -4.86 8.11
C ALA A 54 -7.60 -4.38 7.58
N ALA A 55 -7.63 -3.69 6.43
CA ALA A 55 -8.86 -3.26 5.79
C ALA A 55 -9.70 -4.44 5.29
N GLN A 56 -9.06 -5.45 4.68
CA GLN A 56 -9.74 -6.68 4.29
C GLN A 56 -10.28 -7.44 5.50
N ALA A 57 -9.51 -7.55 6.58
CA ALA A 57 -9.92 -8.23 7.80
C ALA A 57 -11.12 -7.53 8.45
N ALA A 58 -11.07 -6.19 8.56
CA ALA A 58 -12.20 -5.40 9.07
C ALA A 58 -13.45 -5.57 8.20
N ALA A 59 -13.30 -5.57 6.86
CA ALA A 59 -14.42 -5.79 5.94
C ALA A 59 -15.00 -7.20 6.02
N ARG A 60 -14.16 -8.23 6.24
CA ARG A 60 -14.62 -9.61 6.48
C ARG A 60 -15.33 -9.75 7.83
N GLN A 61 -14.85 -9.05 8.86
CA GLN A 61 -15.51 -8.98 10.17
C GLN A 61 -16.80 -8.16 10.13
N SER A 62 -16.96 -7.31 9.11
CA SER A 62 -18.15 -6.50 8.85
C SER A 62 -19.05 -7.09 7.75
N GLY A 63 -18.86 -8.38 7.40
CA GLY A 63 -19.78 -9.13 6.55
C GLY A 63 -21.10 -9.42 7.29
N PRO A 64 -22.20 -9.64 6.55
CA PRO A 64 -23.59 -9.23 6.83
C PRO A 64 -24.18 -9.62 8.18
#